data_AF-A0A2G6C9C8-F1
#
_entry.id   AF-A0A2G6C9C8-F1
#
_cell.length_a   1.000
_cell.length_b   1.000
_cell.length_c   1.000
_cell.angle_alpha   90.00
_cell.angle_beta   90.00
_cell.angle_gamma   90.00
#
_symmetry.space_group_name_H-M   'P 1'
#
loop_
_entity.id
_entity.type
_entity.pdbx_description
1 polymer ?
#
loop_
_entity_poly.entity_id
_entity_poly.type
_entity_poly.pdbx_seq_one_letter_code
_entity_poly.pdbx_strand_id
1 'polypeptide(L)'
;LETLSLIAWRQPITRAEIEEIRGVGINSNVIRTLLEREWIRVLGRKEVPGRPEMLGTTRQFLDYFNLKSLDQLPGLTAIRDLDIENLPLELLPDTAPEEDSRVLQGGAGDCDL
;
A
#
# COMPACT_ATOMS: atom_id res chain seq x y z
N LEU A 1 -3.15 -0.06 -3.51
CA LEU A 1 -1.75 -0.36 -3.11
C LEU A 1 -0.92 -0.99 -4.23
N GLU A 2 -1.56 -1.57 -5.25
CA GLU A 2 -0.91 -2.17 -6.43
C GLU A 2 0.25 -1.35 -7.04
N THR A 3 0.05 -0.05 -7.29
CA THR A 3 1.08 0.84 -7.87
C THR A 3 2.36 0.90 -7.02
N LEU A 4 2.23 0.95 -5.69
CA LEU A 4 3.38 1.01 -4.79
C LEU A 4 4.20 -0.29 -4.87
N SER A 5 3.50 -1.42 -4.89
CA SER A 5 4.12 -2.74 -5.00
C SER A 5 4.93 -2.87 -6.29
N LEU A 6 4.39 -2.39 -7.43
CA LEU A 6 5.13 -2.35 -8.69
C LEU A 6 6.38 -1.48 -8.62
N ILE A 7 6.31 -0.31 -7.97
CA ILE A 7 7.47 0.58 -7.78
C ILE A 7 8.54 -0.12 -6.94
N ALA A 8 8.16 -0.79 -5.85
CA ALA A 8 9.10 -1.48 -4.97
C ALA A 8 9.89 -2.60 -5.68
N TRP A 9 9.24 -3.39 -6.55
CA TRP A 9 9.91 -4.50 -7.25
C TRP A 9 10.60 -4.13 -8.56
N ARG A 10 10.17 -3.05 -9.24
CA ARG A 10 10.66 -2.70 -10.58
C ARG A 10 11.39 -1.37 -10.64
N GLN A 11 11.68 -0.75 -9.50
CA GLN A 11 12.48 0.47 -9.49
C GLN A 11 13.86 0.28 -10.13
N PRO A 12 14.36 1.27 -10.89
CA PRO A 12 13.70 2.52 -11.27
C PRO A 12 12.62 2.31 -12.34
N ILE A 13 11.39 2.80 -12.10
CA ILE A 13 10.26 2.64 -13.04
C ILE A 13 9.52 3.97 -13.28
N THR A 14 9.03 4.19 -14.50
CA THR A 14 8.27 5.39 -14.88
C THR A 14 6.76 5.17 -14.81
N ARG A 15 5.96 6.24 -14.68
CA ARG A 15 4.49 6.14 -14.69
C ARG A 15 3.96 5.37 -15.92
N ALA A 16 4.53 5.65 -17.09
CA ALA A 16 4.13 5.01 -18.34
C ALA A 16 4.36 3.48 -18.31
N GLU A 17 5.51 3.04 -17.79
CA GLU A 17 5.81 1.61 -17.64
C GLU A 17 4.85 0.92 -16.67
N ILE A 18 4.43 1.59 -15.59
CA ILE A 18 3.44 1.02 -14.66
C ILE A 18 2.08 0.88 -15.36
N GLU A 19 1.66 1.88 -16.14
CA GLU A 19 0.40 1.84 -16.92
C GLU A 19 0.43 0.73 -17.98
N GLU A 20 1.56 0.55 -18.64
CA GLU A 20 1.77 -0.51 -19.63
C GLU A 20 1.66 -1.92 -19.01
N ILE A 21 2.29 -2.14 -17.85
CA ILE A 21 2.24 -3.42 -17.14
C ILE A 21 0.81 -3.76 -16.69
N ARG A 22 0.05 -2.75 -16.24
CA ARG A 22 -1.33 -2.94 -15.76
C ARG A 22 -2.36 -3.03 -16.88
N GLY A 23 -2.04 -2.50 -18.06
CA GLY A 23 -2.99 -2.34 -19.16
C GLY A 23 -4.10 -1.32 -18.88
N VAL A 24 -4.02 -0.57 -17.78
CA VAL A 24 -5.00 0.45 -17.38
C VAL A 24 -4.32 1.70 -16.83
N GLY A 25 -4.91 2.86 -17.11
CA GLY A 25 -4.41 4.16 -16.64
C GLY A 25 -4.39 4.26 -15.12
N ILE A 26 -3.42 5.01 -14.60
CA ILE A 26 -3.27 5.24 -13.16
C ILE A 26 -3.73 6.66 -12.84
N ASN A 27 -4.51 6.81 -11.77
CA ASN A 27 -4.90 8.14 -11.31
C ASN A 27 -3.66 8.88 -10.75
N SER A 28 -3.37 10.07 -11.30
CA SER A 28 -2.24 10.91 -10.90
C SER A 28 -2.22 11.22 -9.39
N ASN A 29 -3.38 11.26 -8.72
CA ASN A 29 -3.44 11.46 -7.28
C ASN A 29 -2.78 10.33 -6.49
N VAL A 30 -2.77 9.09 -7.00
CA VAL A 30 -2.12 7.96 -6.31
C VAL A 30 -0.61 8.20 -6.21
N ILE A 31 0.03 8.55 -7.32
CA ILE A 31 1.47 8.85 -7.36
C ILE A 31 1.76 10.06 -6.46
N ARG A 32 0.93 11.10 -6.53
CA ARG A 32 1.08 12.30 -5.70
C ARG A 32 1.04 11.98 -4.21
N THR A 33 0.02 11.25 -3.76
CA THR A 33 -0.12 10.86 -2.35
C THR A 33 1.07 10.02 -1.87
N LEU A 34 1.61 9.14 -2.72
CA LEU A 34 2.78 8.34 -2.37
C LEU A 34 4.06 9.18 -2.25
N LEU A 35 4.21 10.21 -3.07
CA LEU A 35 5.30 11.19 -2.98
C LEU A 35 5.16 12.06 -1.72
N GLU A 36 3.96 12.55 -1.43
CA GLU A 36 3.67 13.40 -0.26
C GLU A 36 3.88 12.66 1.07
N ARG A 37 3.61 11.35 1.10
CA ARG A 37 3.91 10.47 2.25
C ARG A 37 5.37 10.04 2.32
N GLU A 38 6.19 10.51 1.39
CA GLU A 38 7.59 10.14 1.24
C GLU A 38 7.82 8.63 1.12
N TRP A 39 6.84 7.85 0.66
CA TRP A 39 7.01 6.41 0.43
C TRP A 39 7.77 6.13 -0.87
N ILE A 40 7.62 7.03 -1.84
CA ILE A 40 8.37 7.00 -3.10
C ILE A 40 9.05 8.34 -3.33
N ARG A 41 10.07 8.36 -4.18
CA ARG A 41 10.80 9.56 -4.61
C ARG A 41 11.14 9.49 -6.09
N VAL A 42 11.41 10.65 -6.68
CA VAL A 42 11.96 10.74 -8.04
C VAL A 42 13.47 10.48 -7.99
N LEU A 43 13.93 9.46 -8.70
CA LEU A 43 15.34 9.10 -8.84
C LEU A 43 16.03 9.88 -9.96
N GLY A 44 15.27 10.34 -10.95
CA GLY A 44 15.76 11.07 -12.10
C GLY A 44 14.73 11.08 -13.24
N ARG A 45 15.20 11.35 -14.46
CA ARG A 45 14.38 11.32 -15.67
C ARG A 45 15.01 10.39 -16.70
N LYS A 46 14.19 9.60 -17.39
CA LYS A 46 14.64 8.66 -18.42
C LYS A 46 14.94 9.43 -19.72
N GLU A 47 16.02 9.07 -20.42
CA GLU A 47 16.46 9.73 -21.67
C GLU A 47 15.68 9.24 -22.91
N VAL A 48 14.35 9.26 -22.83
CA VAL A 48 13.42 8.87 -23.90
C VAL A 48 12.54 10.06 -24.29
N PRO A 49 11.89 10.07 -25.47
CA PRO A 49 10.93 11.13 -25.82
C PRO A 49 9.87 11.31 -24.72
N GLY A 50 9.69 12.56 -24.28
CA GLY A 50 8.83 12.91 -23.15
C GLY A 50 9.52 12.96 -21.78
N ARG A 51 10.76 12.46 -21.66
CA ARG A 51 11.61 12.50 -20.45
C ARG A 51 10.84 12.21 -19.14
N PRO A 52 10.16 11.05 -19.04
CA PRO A 52 9.36 10.71 -17.88
C PRO A 52 10.22 10.56 -16.63
N GLU A 53 9.62 10.88 -15.48
CA GLU A 53 10.24 10.76 -14.17
C GLU A 53 10.33 9.29 -13.76
N MET A 54 11.50 8.90 -13.26
CA MET A 54 11.76 7.58 -12.72
C MET A 54 11.50 7.58 -11.22
N LEU A 55 10.68 6.65 -10.76
CA LEU A 55 10.24 6.52 -9.38
C LEU A 55 10.96 5.36 -8.71
N GLY A 56 11.19 5.50 -7.40
CA GLY A 56 11.69 4.44 -6.53
C GLY A 56 11.24 4.66 -5.08
N THR A 57 11.35 3.62 -4.25
CA THR A 57 11.01 3.65 -2.83
C THR A 57 12.07 4.37 -2.00
N THR A 58 11.65 4.86 -0.84
CA THR A 58 12.51 5.57 0.13
C THR A 58 12.82 4.70 1.36
N ARG A 59 13.55 5.26 2.33
CA ARG A 59 13.73 4.63 3.65
C ARG A 59 12.44 4.60 4.47
N GLN A 60 11.60 5.65 4.43
CA GLN A 60 10.32 5.64 5.12
C GLN A 60 9.40 4.49 4.68
N PHE A 61 9.45 4.11 3.41
CA PHE A 61 8.77 2.90 2.95
C PHE A 61 9.31 1.66 3.69
N LEU A 62 10.63 1.48 3.75
CA LEU A 62 11.24 0.35 4.46
C LEU A 62 10.89 0.36 5.95
N ASP A 63 10.96 1.52 6.60
CA ASP A 63 10.63 1.68 8.02
C ASP A 63 9.15 1.36 8.29
N TYR A 64 8.24 1.82 7.42
CA TYR A 64 6.80 1.55 7.54
C TYR A 64 6.46 0.05 7.39
N PHE A 65 7.13 -0.64 6.46
CA PHE A 65 6.98 -2.09 6.28
C PHE A 65 7.91 -2.91 7.20
N ASN A 66 8.65 -2.25 8.09
CA ASN A 66 9.58 -2.85 9.04
C ASN A 66 10.64 -3.76 8.37
N LEU A 67 11.06 -3.37 7.16
CA LEU A 67 12.06 -4.05 6.33
C LEU A 67 13.43 -3.41 6.51
N LYS A 68 14.48 -4.24 6.55
CA LYS A 68 15.87 -3.76 6.58
C LYS A 68 16.40 -3.41 5.19
N SER A 69 15.89 -4.08 4.16
CA SER A 69 16.33 -3.94 2.77
C SER A 69 15.25 -4.45 1.82
N LEU A 70 15.30 -4.00 0.56
CA LEU A 70 14.33 -4.40 -0.47
C LEU A 70 14.41 -5.89 -0.83
N ASP A 71 15.55 -6.53 -0.58
CA ASP A 71 15.75 -7.98 -0.76
C ASP A 71 14.89 -8.84 0.16
N GLN A 72 14.33 -8.25 1.22
CA GLN A 72 13.40 -8.93 2.12
C GLN A 72 11.96 -8.94 1.60
N LEU A 73 11.67 -8.20 0.53
CA LEU A 73 10.40 -8.32 -0.14
C LEU A 73 10.28 -9.74 -0.71
N PRO A 74 9.13 -10.43 -0.52
CA PRO A 74 8.91 -11.70 -1.18
C PRO A 74 9.16 -11.51 -2.68
N GLY A 75 10.02 -12.35 -3.25
CA GLY A 75 10.40 -12.24 -4.66
C GLY A 75 9.16 -12.32 -5.56
N LEU A 76 9.20 -11.68 -6.73
CA LEU A 76 8.04 -11.62 -7.64
C LEU A 76 7.47 -13.02 -7.98
N THR A 77 8.32 -14.05 -7.98
CA THR A 77 7.91 -15.45 -8.14
C THR A 77 7.05 -15.95 -6.98
N ALA A 78 7.41 -15.60 -5.74
CA ALA A 78 6.67 -16.02 -4.55
C ALA A 78 5.23 -15.51 -4.55
N ILE A 79 4.96 -14.33 -5.13
CA ILE A 79 3.60 -13.75 -5.19
C ILE A 79 2.71 -14.46 -6.20
N ARG A 80 3.28 -15.03 -7.27
CA ARG A 80 2.50 -15.83 -8.21
C ARG A 80 2.11 -17.20 -7.62
N ASP A 81 2.90 -17.68 -6.66
CA ASP A 81 2.66 -18.91 -5.89
C ASP A 81 2.03 -18.64 -4.51
N LEU A 82 1.71 -17.38 -4.17
CA LEU A 82 0.82 -17.12 -3.05
C LEU A 82 -0.58 -17.53 -3.51
N ASP A 83 -0.94 -18.79 -3.26
CA ASP A 83 -2.32 -19.23 -3.20
C ASP A 83 -3.03 -18.38 -2.14
N ILE A 84 -3.54 -17.20 -2.53
CA ILE A 84 -4.35 -16.35 -1.64
C ILE A 84 -5.56 -17.14 -1.12
N GLU A 85 -5.99 -18.14 -1.87
CA GLU A 85 -7.06 -19.07 -1.54
C GLU A 85 -6.69 -20.08 -0.42
N ASN A 86 -5.39 -20.29 -0.14
CA ASN A 86 -4.89 -21.23 0.88
C ASN A 86 -4.16 -20.56 2.05
N LEU A 87 -4.22 -19.23 2.21
CA LEU A 87 -3.68 -18.61 3.43
C LEU A 87 -4.47 -19.12 4.66
N PRO A 88 -3.79 -19.65 5.70
CA PRO A 88 -4.44 -19.94 6.96
C PRO A 88 -5.07 -18.65 7.49
N LEU A 89 -6.37 -18.70 7.81
CA LEU A 89 -7.16 -17.57 8.30
C LEU A 89 -6.60 -16.95 9.61
N GLU A 90 -5.61 -17.59 10.23
CA GLU A 90 -4.90 -17.18 11.45
C GLU A 90 -3.97 -15.97 11.31
N LEU A 91 -3.66 -15.49 10.09
CA LEU A 91 -2.80 -14.31 9.91
C LEU A 91 -3.54 -12.97 9.87
N LEU A 92 -4.86 -12.96 10.07
CA LEU A 92 -5.60 -11.72 10.26
C LEU A 92 -5.18 -11.12 11.60
N PRO A 93 -4.55 -9.93 11.66
CA PRO A 93 -4.37 -9.25 12.93
C PRO A 93 -5.77 -9.02 13.51
N ASP A 94 -5.99 -9.55 14.71
CA ASP A 94 -7.19 -9.36 15.51
C ASP A 94 -7.22 -7.91 16.02
N THR A 95 -7.34 -6.96 15.10
CA THR A 95 -7.71 -5.59 15.43
C THR A 95 -9.22 -5.52 15.31
N ALA A 96 -9.90 -6.17 16.25
CA ALA A 96 -11.23 -5.74 16.62
C ALA A 96 -11.14 -4.25 17.00
N PRO A 97 -11.91 -3.35 16.36
CA PRO A 97 -12.03 -2.00 16.87
C PRO A 97 -12.73 -2.09 18.23
N GLU A 98 -12.02 -1.74 19.29
CA GLU A 98 -12.62 -1.48 20.59
C GLU A 98 -13.55 -0.27 20.43
N GLU A 99 -14.86 -0.52 20.32
CA GLU A 99 -15.88 0.51 20.34
C GLU A 99 -15.98 1.09 21.75
N ASP A 100 -15.19 2.13 22.00
CA ASP A 100 -15.30 2.96 23.20
C ASP A 100 -16.59 3.80 23.17
N SER A 101 -17.53 3.37 24.02
CA SER A 101 -18.26 4.21 24.98
C SER A 101 -18.85 5.55 24.49
N ARG A 102 -20.14 5.57 24.15
CA ARG A 102 -20.98 6.76 24.40
C ARG A 102 -22.22 6.41 25.21
N VAL A 103 -22.05 6.62 26.50
CA VAL A 103 -23.06 6.93 27.51
C VAL A 103 -24.16 7.80 26.92
N LEU A 104 -25.42 7.36 27.00
CA LEU A 104 -26.58 8.26 27.08
C LEU A 104 -27.51 7.77 28.19
N GLN A 105 -27.61 8.61 29.21
CA GLN A 105 -28.52 8.55 30.35
C GLN A 105 -29.98 8.74 29.92
N GLY A 106 -30.88 8.14 30.72
CA GLY A 106 -32.32 8.41 30.77
C GLY A 106 -33.09 7.08 30.76
N GLY A 107 -33.82 6.64 31.78
CA GLY A 107 -34.45 7.34 32.88
C GLY A 107 -35.91 6.86 32.96
N ALA A 108 -36.26 6.23 34.09
CA ALA A 108 -37.61 6.09 34.68
C ALA A 108 -38.68 5.16 34.03
N GLY A 109 -39.41 4.49 34.93
CA GLY A 109 -40.68 3.78 34.72
C GLY A 109 -40.52 2.27 34.88
N ASP A 110 -40.49 1.68 36.08
CA ASP A 110 -41.67 1.51 36.95
C ASP A 110 -42.89 1.06 36.14
N CYS A 111 -43.10 -0.25 36.08
CA CYS A 111 -44.39 -0.88 35.79
C CYS A 111 -44.39 -2.25 36.50
N ASP A 112 -44.67 -2.17 37.80
CA ASP A 112 -45.17 -3.27 38.63
C ASP A 112 -46.52 -3.81 38.08
N LEU A 113 -46.67 -5.13 38.19
CA LEU A 113 -47.91 -5.93 38.24
C LEU A 113 -48.88 -5.96 37.03
#